data_AF-A0A2M7X2H6-F1
#
_entry.id   AF-A0A2M7X2H6-F1
#
_cell.length_a   1.000
_cell.length_b   1.000
_cell.length_c   1.000
_cell.angle_alpha   90.00
_cell.angle_beta   90.00
_cell.angle_gamma   90.00
#
_symmetry.space_group_name_H-M   'P 1'
#
loop_
_entity.id
_entity.type
_entity.pdbx_description
1 polymer ?
#
loop_
_entity_poly.entity_id
_entity_poly.type
_entity_poly.pdbx_seq_one_letter_code
_entity_poly.pdbx_strand_id
1 'polypeptide(L)'
;MQIIDKYWQFDMIVAMMKIVPLRKDLNKKLIQHGLDKKFNKQISFLLTNHKHPSLHLEKLEPKHLNIYSFRIDKKWRAIVI
;
A
#
# COMPACT_ATOMS: atom_id res chain seq x y z
N MET A 1 6.53 -22.05 -16.00
CA MET A 1 7.09 -22.25 -14.65
C MET A 1 7.31 -20.96 -13.86
N GLN A 2 7.47 -19.78 -14.48
CA GLN A 2 7.66 -18.50 -13.75
C GLN A 2 6.39 -17.89 -13.11
N ILE A 3 5.20 -18.29 -13.56
CA ILE A 3 3.94 -17.67 -13.12
C ILE A 3 3.55 -18.15 -11.71
N ILE A 4 3.77 -19.43 -11.41
CA ILE A 4 3.38 -20.06 -10.13
C ILE A 4 4.24 -19.50 -8.99
N ASP A 5 5.56 -19.38 -9.19
CA ASP A 5 6.48 -18.83 -8.17
C ASP A 5 6.14 -17.39 -7.76
N LYS A 6 5.67 -16.57 -8.72
CA LYS A 6 5.28 -15.17 -8.47
C LYS A 6 4.01 -15.07 -7.61
N TYR A 7 3.04 -15.96 -7.82
CA TYR A 7 1.81 -15.99 -7.01
C TYR A 7 2.10 -16.49 -5.59
N TRP A 8 2.89 -17.56 -5.45
CA TRP A 8 3.32 -18.04 -4.15
C TRP A 8 4.13 -16.99 -3.38
N GLN A 9 5.03 -16.26 -4.05
CA GLN A 9 5.74 -15.14 -3.41
C GLN A 9 4.79 -14.01 -2.99
N PHE A 10 3.78 -13.68 -3.79
CA PHE A 10 2.80 -12.67 -3.43
C PHE A 10 1.98 -13.08 -2.20
N ASP A 11 1.46 -14.31 -2.18
CA ASP A 11 0.68 -14.83 -1.07
C ASP A 11 1.51 -14.99 0.22
N MET A 12 2.77 -15.42 0.11
CA MET A 12 3.69 -15.48 1.25
C MET A 12 4.02 -14.10 1.82
N ILE A 13 4.25 -13.10 0.97
CA ILE A 13 4.51 -11.73 1.40
C ILE A 13 3.27 -11.14 2.10
N VAL A 14 2.07 -11.38 1.57
CA VAL A 14 0.81 -10.98 2.22
C VAL A 14 0.62 -11.70 3.56
N ALA A 15 1.02 -12.97 3.67
CA ALA A 15 0.97 -13.70 4.93
C ALA A 15 1.98 -13.16 5.97
N MET A 16 3.15 -12.66 5.52
CA MET A 16 4.17 -12.07 6.39
C MET A 16 3.85 -10.62 6.78
N MET A 17 3.19 -9.84 5.91
CA MET A 17 2.75 -8.47 6.17
C MET A 17 1.26 -8.43 6.52
N LYS A 18 0.95 -8.20 7.80
CA LYS A 18 -0.44 -8.13 8.27
C LYS A 18 -1.14 -6.86 7.76
N ILE A 19 -1.77 -6.94 6.59
CA ILE A 19 -2.69 -5.89 6.10
C ILE A 19 -4.01 -6.02 6.85
N VAL A 20 -4.30 -5.04 7.69
CA VAL A 20 -5.60 -4.92 8.36
C VAL A 20 -6.61 -4.30 7.39
N PRO A 21 -7.87 -4.78 7.35
CA PRO A 21 -8.91 -4.16 6.55
C PRO A 21 -9.02 -2.66 6.83
N LEU A 22 -9.16 -1.87 5.77
CA LEU A 22 -9.33 -0.43 5.88
C LEU A 22 -10.62 -0.10 6.65
N ARG A 23 -10.56 0.90 7.54
CA ARG A 23 -11.74 1.37 8.27
C ARG A 23 -12.85 1.78 7.29
N LYS A 24 -14.11 1.48 7.63
CA LYS A 24 -15.26 1.61 6.71
C LYS A 24 -15.42 3.02 6.13
N ASP A 25 -15.17 4.07 6.92
CA ASP A 25 -15.21 5.47 6.49
C ASP A 25 -14.13 5.81 5.46
N LEU A 26 -12.91 5.29 5.63
CA LEU A 26 -11.81 5.46 4.69
C LEU A 26 -12.08 4.71 3.39
N ASN A 27 -12.64 3.49 3.46
CA ASN A 27 -13.06 2.75 2.27
C ASN A 27 -14.15 3.51 1.50
N LYS A 28 -15.15 4.08 2.21
CA LYS A 28 -16.16 4.94 1.60
C LYS A 28 -15.54 6.15 0.90
N LYS A 29 -14.56 6.82 1.52
CA LYS A 29 -13.83 7.94 0.89
C LYS A 29 -13.06 7.52 -0.35
N LEU A 30 -12.39 6.36 -0.34
CA LEU A 30 -11.68 5.85 -1.51
C LEU A 30 -12.64 5.66 -2.69
N ILE A 31 -13.78 5.01 -2.45
CA ILE A 31 -14.79 4.75 -3.49
C ILE A 31 -15.39 6.07 -3.99
N GLN A 32 -15.78 6.97 -3.08
CA GLN A 32 -16.36 8.28 -3.42
C GLN A 32 -15.45 9.14 -4.30
N HIS A 33 -14.13 8.99 -4.16
CA HIS A 33 -13.15 9.73 -4.95
C HIS A 33 -12.53 8.91 -6.10
N GLY A 34 -13.01 7.70 -6.37
CA GLY A 34 -12.49 6.84 -7.45
C GLY A 34 -11.01 6.45 -7.26
N LEU A 35 -10.58 6.29 -6.00
CA LEU A 35 -9.20 5.99 -5.61
C LEU A 35 -8.97 4.52 -5.32
N ASP A 36 -10.02 3.69 -5.28
CA ASP A 36 -9.97 2.26 -4.96
C ASP A 36 -8.94 1.50 -5.81
N LYS A 37 -8.99 1.64 -7.14
CA LYS A 37 -8.05 0.96 -8.05
C LYS A 37 -6.61 1.43 -7.87
N LYS A 38 -6.42 2.75 -7.67
CA LYS A 38 -5.09 3.33 -7.44
C LYS A 38 -4.53 2.86 -6.10
N PHE A 39 -5.34 2.88 -5.05
CA PHE A 39 -4.96 2.41 -3.73
C PHE A 39 -4.52 0.94 -3.79
N ASN A 40 -5.30 0.06 -4.40
CA ASN A 40 -4.94 -1.36 -4.54
C ASN A 40 -3.64 -1.58 -5.34
N LYS A 41 -3.42 -0.79 -6.40
CA LYS A 41 -2.15 -0.81 -7.15
C LYS A 41 -0.96 -0.37 -6.29
N GLN A 42 -1.14 0.65 -5.46
CA GLN A 42 -0.06 1.13 -4.60
C GLN A 42 0.21 0.18 -3.42
N ILE A 43 -0.82 -0.50 -2.91
CA ILE A 43 -0.66 -1.61 -1.95
C ILE A 43 0.14 -2.75 -2.58
N SER A 44 -0.14 -3.13 -3.83
CA SER A 44 0.64 -4.18 -4.49
C SER A 44 2.10 -3.77 -4.68
N PHE A 45 2.39 -2.50 -4.98
CA PHE A 45 3.76 -1.99 -4.97
C PHE A 45 4.38 -2.02 -3.59
N LEU A 46 3.68 -1.59 -2.54
CA LEU A 46 4.20 -1.62 -1.17
C LEU A 46 4.63 -3.04 -0.76
N LEU A 47 3.81 -4.04 -1.08
CA LEU A 47 4.08 -5.44 -0.77
C LEU A 47 5.23 -6.01 -1.62
N THR A 48 5.22 -5.76 -2.93
CA THR A 48 6.18 -6.41 -3.85
C THR A 48 7.52 -5.68 -3.96
N ASN A 49 7.51 -4.35 -3.88
CA ASN A 49 8.68 -3.49 -3.97
C ASN A 49 8.43 -2.14 -3.29
N HIS A 50 8.74 -2.05 -2.01
CA HIS A 50 8.58 -0.83 -1.22
C HIS A 50 9.45 0.37 -1.71
N LYS A 51 10.43 0.15 -2.61
CA LYS A 51 11.24 1.21 -3.25
C LYS A 51 10.73 1.58 -4.64
N HIS A 52 9.57 1.08 -5.06
CA HIS A 52 9.04 1.36 -6.38
C HIS A 52 8.88 2.89 -6.61
N PRO A 53 9.35 3.44 -7.75
CA PRO A 53 9.41 4.89 -7.95
C PRO A 53 8.04 5.56 -7.89
N SER A 54 6.98 4.90 -8.37
CA SER A 54 5.61 5.43 -8.26
C SER A 54 5.02 5.41 -6.85
N LEU A 55 5.60 4.66 -5.90
CA LEU A 55 5.07 4.53 -4.55
C LEU A 55 5.32 5.80 -3.73
N HIS A 56 6.50 6.42 -3.92
CA HIS A 56 6.96 7.56 -3.12
C HIS A 56 6.73 7.34 -1.62
N LEU A 57 7.26 6.22 -1.11
CA LEU A 57 7.18 5.86 0.30
C LEU A 57 8.12 6.77 1.09
N GLU A 58 7.57 7.51 2.06
CA GLU A 58 8.27 8.49 2.87
C GLU A 58 8.04 8.19 4.35
N LYS A 59 9.12 8.16 5.14
CA LYS A 59 9.01 8.08 6.59
C LYS A 59 8.61 9.44 7.14
N LEU A 60 7.47 9.52 7.83
CA LEU A 60 6.97 10.77 8.41
C LEU A 60 7.75 11.14 9.67
N GLU A 61 7.76 12.43 10.00
CA GLU A 61 8.25 12.89 11.30
C GLU A 61 7.17 12.69 12.38
N PRO A 62 7.58 12.42 13.64
CA PRO A 62 8.95 12.16 14.07
C PRO A 62 9.41 10.72 13.72
N LYS A 63 10.64 10.57 13.19
CA LYS A 63 11.14 9.28 12.64
C LYS A 63 11.09 8.08 13.58
N HIS A 64 11.11 8.28 14.90
CA HIS A 64 11.11 7.19 15.87
C HIS A 64 9.75 6.47 15.97
N LEU A 65 8.65 7.10 15.52
CA LEU A 65 7.32 6.49 15.55
C LEU A 65 7.08 5.48 14.43
N ASN A 66 8.02 5.35 13.47
CA ASN A 66 7.90 4.43 12.34
C ASN A 66 6.59 4.57 11.53
N ILE A 67 6.07 5.79 11.44
CA ILE A 67 4.92 6.10 10.58
C ILE A 67 5.43 6.41 9.18
N TYR A 68 4.78 5.85 8.17
CA TYR A 68 5.12 6.10 6.77
C TYR A 68 3.91 6.64 6.00
N SER A 69 4.19 7.32 4.89
CA SER A 69 3.17 7.68 3.90
C SER A 69 3.58 7.23 2.52
N PHE A 70 2.62 6.80 1.71
CA PHE A 70 2.83 6.52 0.30
C PHE A 70 1.80 7.23 -0.57
N ARG A 71 2.18 7.52 -1.81
CA ARG A 71 1.35 8.24 -2.76
C ARG A 71 0.25 7.34 -3.30
N ILE A 72 -0.99 7.81 -3.31
CA ILE A 72 -2.10 7.18 -4.05
C ILE A 72 -2.23 7.86 -5.42
N ASP A 73 -2.23 9.20 -5.43
CA ASP A 73 -2.18 10.02 -6.64
C ASP A 73 -1.49 11.37 -6.38
N LYS A 74 -1.73 12.40 -7.21
CA LYS A 74 -1.11 13.72 -7.00
C LYS A 74 -1.65 14.47 -5.78
N LYS A 75 -2.87 14.17 -5.32
CA LYS A 75 -3.56 14.86 -4.22
C LYS A 75 -3.62 14.02 -2.95
N TRP A 76 -3.68 12.70 -3.06
CA TRP A 76 -3.95 11.78 -1.97
C TRP A 76 -2.74 10.93 -1.60
N ARG A 77 -2.47 10.83 -0.29
CA ARG A 77 -1.49 9.91 0.30
C ARG A 77 -2.17 9.04 1.35
N ALA A 78 -1.74 7.79 1.47
CA ALA A 78 -2.11 6.91 2.56
C ALA A 78 -1.03 6.97 3.65
N ILE A 79 -1.44 6.84 4.90
CA ILE A 79 -0.56 6.68 6.05
C ILE A 79 -0.61 5.21 6.48
N VAL A 80 0.56 4.63 6.76
CA VAL A 80 0.72 3.26 7.24
C VAL A 80 1.61 3.27 8.49
N ILE A 81 1.26 2.39 9.42
CA ILE A 81 1.92 2.18 10.71
C ILE A 81 2.31 0.72 10.86
#